data_AF-A0A3D2R4D7-F1
#
_entry.id   AF-A0A3D2R4D7-F1
#
_cell.length_a   1.000
_cell.length_b   1.000
_cell.length_c   1.000
_cell.angle_alpha   90.00
_cell.angle_beta   90.00
_cell.angle_gamma   90.00
#
_symmetry.space_group_name_H-M   'P 1'
#
loop_
_entity.id
_entity.type
_entity.pdbx_description
1 polymer ?
#
loop_
_entity_poly.entity_id
_entity_poly.type
_entity_poly.pdbx_seq_one_letter_code
_entity_poly.pdbx_strand_id
1 'polypeptide(L)'
;MTPKIYIPIDSSALSLGAEEVHQAILSEARSRKIELEIVRNGSRGLFFLEPLVEVETSDGRIAYGPVEVSDVPSLFDKEFFLGKSHDLCLGLTDQIAWLKKQERLTFARVGITDPLNINDYENHDGFKGL
;
A
#
# COMPACT_ATOMS: atom_id res chain seq x y z
N MET A 1 -12.46 -6.68 12.63
CA MET A 1 -12.08 -5.47 11.87
C MET A 1 -11.60 -5.96 10.53
N THR A 2 -12.13 -5.42 9.44
CA THR A 2 -11.74 -5.83 8.08
C THR A 2 -10.33 -5.30 7.81
N PRO A 3 -9.35 -6.13 7.42
CA PRO A 3 -8.02 -5.65 7.15
C PRO A 3 -7.99 -4.67 5.98
N LYS A 4 -7.25 -3.57 6.16
CA LYS A 4 -7.10 -2.52 5.16
C LYS A 4 -5.76 -2.63 4.46
N ILE A 5 -5.79 -2.72 3.14
CA ILE A 5 -4.64 -2.86 2.26
C ILE A 5 -4.60 -1.69 1.29
N TYR A 6 -3.40 -1.28 0.91
CA TYR A 6 -3.15 -0.20 -0.03
C TYR A 6 -2.34 -0.73 -1.20
N ILE A 7 -2.84 -0.48 -2.41
CA ILE A 7 -2.19 -0.91 -3.66
C ILE A 7 -2.13 0.28 -4.59
N PRO A 8 -0.93 0.77 -4.96
CA PRO A 8 -0.81 1.99 -5.73
C PRO A 8 -1.54 1.97 -7.09
N ILE A 9 -2.03 3.15 -7.51
CA ILE A 9 -2.63 3.41 -8.83
C ILE A 9 -1.87 4.51 -9.60
N ASP A 10 -0.67 4.86 -9.14
CA ASP A 10 0.26 5.70 -9.90
C ASP A 10 0.65 5.04 -11.23
N SER A 11 0.86 5.82 -12.29
CA SER A 11 1.20 5.28 -13.61
C SER A 11 2.49 4.45 -13.62
N SER A 12 3.48 4.79 -12.77
CA SER A 12 4.71 4.02 -12.64
C SER A 12 4.43 2.65 -12.00
N ALA A 13 3.62 2.61 -10.95
CA ALA A 13 3.21 1.36 -10.32
C ALA A 13 2.36 0.50 -11.27
N LEU A 14 1.43 1.11 -12.01
CA LEU A 14 0.64 0.43 -13.04
C LEU A 14 1.52 -0.17 -14.13
N SER A 15 2.54 0.55 -14.59
CA SER A 15 3.49 0.03 -15.60
C SER A 15 4.33 -1.16 -15.11
N LEU A 16 4.40 -1.36 -13.79
CA LEU A 16 5.10 -2.46 -13.11
C LEU A 16 4.15 -3.58 -12.64
N GLY A 17 2.87 -3.53 -13.03
CA GLY A 17 1.92 -4.62 -12.78
C GLY A 17 1.01 -4.42 -11.56
N ALA A 18 0.88 -3.20 -11.03
CA ALA A 18 0.07 -2.96 -9.83
C ALA A 18 -1.43 -3.27 -10.02
N GLU A 19 -1.96 -3.17 -11.25
CA GLU A 19 -3.36 -3.55 -11.50
C GLU A 19 -3.53 -5.08 -11.47
N GLU A 20 -2.59 -5.81 -12.06
CA GLU A 20 -2.57 -7.26 -12.05
C GLU A 20 -2.43 -7.79 -10.62
N VAL A 21 -1.56 -7.18 -9.80
CA VAL A 21 -1.44 -7.48 -8.36
C VAL A 21 -2.76 -7.20 -7.62
N HIS A 22 -3.40 -6.05 -7.87
CA HIS A 22 -4.70 -5.73 -7.29
C HIS A 22 -5.77 -6.78 -7.63
N GLN A 23 -5.87 -7.17 -8.91
CA GLN A 23 -6.84 -8.19 -9.34
C GLN A 23 -6.52 -9.56 -8.75
N ALA A 24 -5.25 -9.94 -8.66
CA ALA A 24 -4.81 -11.18 -8.04
C ALA A 24 -5.16 -11.23 -6.55
N ILE A 25 -4.92 -10.14 -5.80
CA ILE A 25 -5.29 -10.03 -4.38
C ILE A 25 -6.81 -10.12 -4.21
N LEU A 26 -7.60 -9.44 -5.05
CA LEU A 26 -9.07 -9.55 -5.02
C LEU A 26 -9.57 -10.97 -5.33
N SER A 27 -8.93 -11.67 -6.26
CA SER A 27 -9.26 -13.05 -6.61
C SER A 27 -8.96 -13.99 -5.45
N GLU A 28 -7.76 -13.87 -4.87
CA GLU A 28 -7.29 -14.72 -3.78
C GLU A 28 -8.07 -14.48 -2.48
N ALA A 29 -8.40 -13.22 -2.17
CA ALA A 29 -9.29 -12.89 -1.05
C ALA A 29 -10.66 -13.54 -1.20
N ARG A 30 -11.26 -13.47 -2.42
CA ARG A 30 -12.54 -14.11 -2.71
C ARG A 30 -12.47 -15.63 -2.61
N SER A 31 -11.42 -16.26 -3.14
CA SER A 31 -11.25 -17.72 -3.09
C SER A 31 -11.13 -18.22 -1.65
N ARG A 32 -10.44 -17.46 -0.79
CA ARG A 32 -10.24 -17.76 0.63
C ARG A 32 -11.36 -17.23 1.55
N LYS A 33 -12.36 -16.53 1.00
CA LYS A 33 -13.46 -15.87 1.74
C LYS A 33 -12.96 -14.90 2.81
N ILE A 34 -11.92 -14.15 2.48
CA ILE A 34 -11.35 -13.09 3.32
C ILE A 34 -11.92 -11.77 2.81
N GLU A 35 -12.57 -11.01 3.70
CA GLU A 35 -12.98 -9.64 3.40
C GLU A 35 -11.77 -8.71 3.56
N LEU A 36 -11.57 -7.81 2.60
CA LEU A 36 -10.51 -6.80 2.61
C LEU A 36 -11.09 -5.44 2.25
N GLU A 37 -10.61 -4.39 2.90
CA GLU A 37 -10.77 -3.02 2.43
C GLU A 37 -9.53 -2.67 1.61
N ILE A 38 -9.70 -2.33 0.34
CA ILE A 38 -8.57 -1.99 -0.54
C ILE A 38 -8.66 -0.51 -0.91
N VAL A 39 -7.60 0.22 -0.61
CA VAL A 39 -7.41 1.61 -1.03
C VAL A 39 -6.43 1.65 -2.21
N ARG A 40 -6.81 2.38 -3.27
CA ARG A 40 -5.95 2.61 -4.43
C ARG A 40 -5.22 3.95 -4.27
N ASN A 41 -4.16 3.96 -3.45
CA ASN A 41 -3.37 5.14 -3.12
C ASN A 41 -2.42 5.56 -4.26
N GLY A 42 -1.80 6.74 -4.13
CA GLY A 42 -0.64 7.09 -4.97
C GLY A 42 0.59 6.21 -4.67
N SER A 43 1.68 6.38 -5.42
CA SER A 43 2.98 5.79 -5.07
C SER A 43 3.65 6.56 -3.93
N ARG A 44 4.40 5.85 -3.07
CA ARG A 44 5.29 6.46 -2.07
C ARG A 44 6.54 7.08 -2.71
N GLY A 45 6.85 6.76 -3.98
CA GLY A 45 8.01 7.25 -4.73
C GLY A 45 9.23 6.32 -4.72
N LEU A 46 9.11 5.12 -4.13
CA LEU A 46 10.17 4.11 -4.14
C LEU A 46 9.97 3.17 -5.33
N PHE A 47 10.11 3.66 -6.55
CA PHE A 47 9.76 2.90 -7.76
C PHE A 47 10.51 1.58 -7.93
N PHE A 48 11.67 1.41 -7.27
CA PHE A 48 12.40 0.14 -7.23
C PHE A 48 11.75 -0.93 -6.33
N LEU A 49 10.73 -0.58 -5.56
CA LEU A 49 9.90 -1.47 -4.73
C LEU A 49 8.45 -1.52 -5.21
N GLU A 50 8.11 -0.84 -6.30
CA GLU A 50 6.76 -0.93 -6.86
C GLU A 50 6.59 -2.24 -7.65
N PRO A 51 5.42 -2.91 -7.60
CA PRO A 51 4.24 -2.58 -6.81
C PRO A 51 4.45 -2.73 -5.29
N LEU A 52 4.28 -1.64 -4.54
CA LEU A 52 4.48 -1.60 -3.10
C LEU A 52 3.14 -1.72 -2.39
N VAL A 53 2.81 -2.92 -1.94
CA VAL A 53 1.58 -3.19 -1.20
C VAL A 53 1.80 -2.84 0.27
N GLU A 54 0.87 -2.11 0.87
CA GLU A 54 0.94 -1.80 2.30
C GLU A 54 -0.30 -2.32 3.04
N VAL A 55 -0.14 -2.71 4.30
CA VAL A 55 -1.22 -3.19 5.16
C VAL A 55 -1.30 -2.35 6.41
N GLU A 56 -2.49 -1.88 6.76
CA GLU A 56 -2.72 -1.12 8.00
C GLU A 56 -2.63 -2.02 9.23
N THR A 57 -1.87 -1.57 10.23
CA THR A 57 -1.75 -2.23 11.54
C THR A 57 -1.80 -1.19 12.66
N SER A 58 -1.87 -1.63 13.92
CA SER A 58 -1.82 -0.74 15.08
C SER A 58 -0.54 0.09 15.17
N ASP A 59 0.55 -0.41 14.61
CA ASP A 59 1.88 0.21 14.70
C ASP A 59 2.17 1.12 13.49
N GLY A 60 1.23 1.22 12.55
CA GLY A 60 1.35 1.91 11.28
C GLY A 60 1.21 0.97 10.09
N ARG A 61 1.49 1.48 8.88
CA ARG A 61 1.45 0.67 7.65
C ARG A 61 2.71 -0.17 7.52
N ILE A 62 2.54 -1.46 7.26
CA ILE A 62 3.62 -2.41 6.94
C ILE A 62 3.70 -2.57 5.43
N ALA A 63 4.89 -2.43 4.87
CA ALA A 63 5.16 -2.49 3.44
C ALA A 63 5.63 -3.89 2.98
N TYR A 64 5.18 -4.30 1.81
CA TYR A 64 5.62 -5.47 1.08
C TYR A 64 5.95 -5.08 -0.35
N GLY A 65 7.15 -5.41 -0.84
CA GLY A 65 7.47 -5.16 -2.24
C GLY A 65 8.91 -5.47 -2.64
N PRO A 66 9.18 -5.49 -3.96
CA PRO A 66 8.19 -5.39 -5.05
C PRO A 66 7.33 -6.66 -5.11
N VAL A 67 6.01 -6.50 -5.22
CA VAL A 67 5.07 -7.63 -5.28
C VAL A 67 4.75 -7.97 -6.72
N GLU A 68 4.90 -9.24 -7.09
CA GLU A 68 4.40 -9.78 -8.36
C GLU A 68 3.12 -10.59 -8.13
N VAL A 69 2.37 -10.84 -9.22
CA VAL A 69 1.16 -11.70 -9.19
C VAL A 69 1.48 -13.10 -8.63
N SER A 70 2.68 -13.61 -8.92
CA SER A 70 3.12 -14.94 -8.50
C SER A 70 3.34 -15.06 -6.99
N ASP A 71 3.58 -13.95 -6.29
CA ASP A 71 3.78 -13.90 -4.83
C ASP A 71 2.47 -13.87 -4.04
N VAL A 72 1.35 -13.53 -4.69
CA VAL A 72 0.07 -13.33 -4.00
C VAL A 72 -0.37 -14.57 -3.21
N PRO A 73 -0.31 -15.82 -3.74
CA PRO A 73 -0.66 -16.99 -2.96
C PRO A 73 0.18 -17.14 -1.68
N SER A 74 1.50 -16.94 -1.76
CA SER A 74 2.39 -17.09 -0.59
C SER A 74 2.21 -15.96 0.42
N LEU A 75 1.90 -14.74 -0.04
CA LEU A 75 1.50 -13.64 0.83
C LEU A 75 0.26 -14.00 1.65
N PHE A 76 -0.78 -14.56 1.01
CA PHE A 76 -1.98 -15.00 1.72
C PHE A 76 -1.72 -16.20 2.64
N ASP A 77 -0.85 -17.13 2.26
CA ASP A 77 -0.44 -18.26 3.12
C ASP A 77 0.26 -17.79 4.41
N LYS A 78 0.94 -16.65 4.35
CA LYS A 78 1.58 -16.01 5.50
C LYS A 78 0.71 -14.98 6.20
N GLU A 79 -0.56 -14.83 5.80
CA GLU A 79 -1.49 -13.86 6.38
C GLU A 79 -0.95 -12.42 6.32
N PHE A 80 -0.30 -12.04 5.21
CA PHE A 80 0.30 -10.71 5.04
C PHE A 80 -0.70 -9.57 5.31
N PHE A 81 -1.98 -9.80 4.99
CA PHE A 81 -3.10 -8.88 5.22
C PHE A 81 -3.34 -8.59 6.71
N LEU A 82 -2.68 -9.30 7.63
CA LEU A 82 -2.64 -8.99 9.07
C LEU A 82 -1.28 -8.38 9.50
N GLY A 83 -0.45 -7.95 8.57
CA GLY A 83 0.88 -7.38 8.85
C GLY A 83 1.95 -8.42 9.21
N LYS A 84 1.77 -9.68 8.82
CA LYS A 84 2.67 -10.78 9.18
C LYS A 84 3.93 -10.84 8.30
N SER A 85 4.97 -11.50 8.81
CA SER A 85 6.24 -11.64 8.10
C SER A 85 6.10 -12.44 6.79
N HIS A 86 6.77 -11.96 5.75
CA HIS A 86 6.94 -12.58 4.44
C HIS A 86 8.32 -12.18 3.91
N ASP A 87 8.88 -12.89 2.94
CA ASP A 87 10.21 -12.57 2.38
C ASP A 87 10.25 -11.17 1.73
N LEU A 88 9.09 -10.70 1.25
CA LEU A 88 8.91 -9.34 0.71
C LEU A 88 8.61 -8.27 1.77
N CYS A 89 8.51 -8.62 3.05
CA CYS A 89 8.16 -7.69 4.12
C CYS A 89 9.31 -6.71 4.40
N LEU A 90 9.02 -5.42 4.31
CA LEU A 90 9.97 -4.33 4.51
C LEU A 90 9.83 -3.66 5.89
N GLY A 91 8.86 -4.10 6.70
CA GLY A 91 8.51 -3.50 7.97
C GLY A 91 7.66 -2.24 7.83
N LEU A 92 7.70 -1.36 8.82
CA LEU A 92 6.94 -0.11 8.81
C LEU A 92 7.36 0.78 7.65
N THR A 93 6.42 1.16 6.78
CA THR A 93 6.70 1.94 5.56
C THR A 93 7.44 3.23 5.88
N ASP A 94 6.97 3.96 6.89
CA ASP A 94 7.56 5.25 7.28
C ASP A 94 8.94 5.11 7.97
N GLN A 95 9.36 3.89 8.32
CA GLN A 95 10.70 3.62 8.85
C GLN A 95 11.71 3.21 7.77
N ILE A 96 11.27 3.01 6.51
CA ILE A 96 12.18 2.75 5.40
C ILE A 96 13.12 3.95 5.27
N ALA A 97 14.43 3.72 5.37
CA ALA A 97 15.43 4.78 5.51
C ALA A 97 15.39 5.82 4.39
N TRP A 98 15.00 5.41 3.18
CA TRP A 98 14.84 6.32 2.03
C TRP A 98 13.69 7.32 2.21
N LEU A 99 12.57 6.90 2.81
CA LEU A 99 11.44 7.77 3.15
C LEU A 99 11.72 8.62 4.38
N LYS A 100 12.20 7.97 5.46
CA LYS A 100 12.38 8.60 6.77
C LYS A 100 13.33 9.80 6.77
N LYS A 101 14.27 9.84 5.83
CA LYS A 101 15.29 10.88 5.72
C LYS A 101 14.89 12.06 4.82
N GLN A 102 13.62 12.18 4.43
CA GLN A 102 13.13 13.26 3.57
C GLN A 102 12.33 14.30 4.34
N GLU A 103 12.46 15.57 3.94
CA GLU A 103 11.56 16.65 4.32
C GLU A 103 10.43 16.78 3.29
N ARG A 104 9.41 15.91 3.37
CA ARG A 104 8.28 15.88 2.42
C ARG A 104 7.26 16.98 2.70
N LEU A 105 7.64 18.26 2.57
CA LEU A 105 6.73 19.39 2.78
C LEU A 105 5.59 19.40 1.75
N THR A 106 5.93 19.41 0.45
CA THR A 106 4.94 19.37 -0.63
C THR A 106 4.34 17.97 -0.82
N PHE A 107 5.17 16.94 -0.63
CA PHE A 107 4.83 15.54 -0.88
C PHE A 107 4.26 14.81 0.35
N ALA A 108 3.83 15.55 1.38
CA ALA A 108 3.41 15.01 2.68
C ALA A 108 2.33 13.93 2.58
N ARG A 109 1.41 14.05 1.61
CA ARG A 109 0.28 13.12 1.38
C ARG A 109 0.54 12.06 0.32
N VAL A 110 1.52 12.28 -0.55
CA VAL A 110 1.70 11.48 -1.77
C VAL A 110 2.06 10.04 -1.38
N GLY A 111 1.19 9.10 -1.77
CA GLY A 111 1.31 7.69 -1.43
C GLY A 111 0.67 7.27 -0.11
N ILE A 112 0.13 8.20 0.67
CA ILE A 112 -0.61 7.89 1.91
C ILE A 112 -2.10 7.79 1.62
N THR A 113 -2.66 8.81 0.96
CA THR A 113 -4.10 8.98 0.73
C THR A 113 -4.59 8.27 -0.53
N ASP A 114 -5.90 8.00 -0.60
CA ASP A 114 -6.59 7.86 -1.87
C ASP A 114 -6.57 9.22 -2.61
N PRO A 115 -6.01 9.30 -3.83
CA PRO A 115 -5.85 10.57 -4.54
C PRO A 115 -7.16 11.24 -4.95
N LEU A 116 -8.29 10.52 -4.97
CA LEU A 116 -9.61 11.04 -5.36
C LEU A 116 -10.59 11.17 -4.19
N ASN A 117 -10.15 10.88 -2.96
CA ASN A 117 -10.99 10.99 -1.77
C ASN A 117 -10.78 12.33 -1.06
N ILE A 118 -11.82 13.17 -1.07
CA ILE A 118 -11.77 14.49 -0.42
C ILE A 118 -11.60 14.40 1.10
N ASN A 119 -12.18 13.40 1.76
CA ASN A 119 -12.05 13.22 3.20
C ASN A 119 -10.61 12.85 3.57
N ASP A 120 -9.96 11.98 2.78
CA ASP A 120 -8.54 11.67 2.97
C ASP A 120 -7.69 12.94 2.83
N TYR A 121 -7.99 13.78 1.85
CA TYR A 121 -7.29 15.04 1.64
C TYR A 121 -7.44 15.98 2.85
N GLU A 122 -8.66 16.21 3.33
CA GLU A 122 -8.96 17.07 4.49
C GLU A 122 -8.33 16.55 5.79
N ASN A 123 -8.41 15.23 6.03
CA ASN A 123 -7.81 14.59 7.19
C ASN A 123 -6.26 14.72 7.22
N HIS A 124 -5.64 15.06 6.10
CA HIS A 124 -4.19 15.30 5.98
C HIS A 124 -3.87 16.77 5.62
N ASP A 125 -4.53 17.69 6.31
CA ASP A 125 -4.34 19.14 6.22
C ASP A 125 -4.73 19.78 4.87
N GLY A 126 -5.49 19.06 4.06
CA GLY A 126 -6.13 19.61 2.86
C GLY A 126 -7.02 20.82 3.19
N PHE A 127 -7.03 21.81 2.30
CA PHE A 127 -7.76 23.07 2.41
C PHE A 127 -7.44 24.00 3.60
N LYS A 128 -6.63 23.59 4.59
CA LYS A 128 -6.32 24.45 5.75
C LYS A 128 -5.62 25.77 5.43
N GLY A 129 -4.94 25.85 4.29
CA GLY A 129 -4.25 27.07 3.83
C GLY A 129 -5.00 27.87 2.76
N LEU A 130 -6.15 27.38 2.30
CA LEU A 130 -7.04 28.11 1.38
C LEU A 130 -7.84 29.16 2.17
#